data_AF-A0A962IKT0-F1
#
_entry.id   AF-A0A962IKT0-F1
#
_cell.length_a   1.000
_cell.length_b   1.000
_cell.length_c   1.000
_cell.angle_alpha   90.00
_cell.angle_beta   90.00
_cell.angle_gamma   90.00
#
_symmetry.space_group_name_H-M   'P 1'
#
loop_
_entity.id
_entity.type
_entity.pdbx_description
1 polymer ?
#
loop_
_entity_poly.entity_id
_entity_poly.type
_entity_poly.pdbx_seq_one_letter_code
_entity_poly.pdbx_strand_id
1 'polypeptide(L)'
;TDDKAMQAQIEQLEKRLQKLGEGSDDDRLRKSLTGALATATLRLDNLRKAQGNAEYIEIELDRIEAKILALSEMSVNNQSPDFITSQVDAVAAGMAETESAIKELNYITGLGETLEEAPSILSRELA
;
A
#
# COMPACT_ATOMS: atom_id res chain seq x y z
N THR A 1 -9.23 7.25 3.61
CA THR A 1 -9.94 5.95 3.52
C THR A 1 -9.87 5.28 4.88
N ASP A 2 -10.99 4.94 5.51
CA ASP A 2 -11.04 4.45 6.90
C ASP A 2 -11.06 2.92 6.95
N ASP A 3 -9.98 2.29 7.46
CA ASP A 3 -9.85 0.84 7.68
C ASP A 3 -11.05 0.30 8.47
N LYS A 4 -11.50 1.05 9.49
CA LYS A 4 -12.64 0.66 10.35
C LYS A 4 -13.95 0.62 9.57
N ALA A 5 -14.14 1.56 8.63
CA ALA A 5 -15.34 1.59 7.79
C ALA A 5 -15.39 0.38 6.84
N MET A 6 -14.25 -0.03 6.26
CA MET A 6 -14.17 -1.24 5.42
C MET A 6 -14.34 -2.53 6.23
N GLN A 7 -13.75 -2.61 7.43
CA GLN A 7 -13.97 -3.72 8.35
C GLN A 7 -15.46 -3.87 8.69
N ALA A 8 -16.13 -2.77 9.04
CA ALA A 8 -17.56 -2.76 9.34
C ALA A 8 -18.41 -3.18 8.13
N GLN A 9 -18.02 -2.78 6.91
CA GLN A 9 -18.69 -3.19 5.68
C GLN A 9 -18.56 -4.70 5.44
N ILE A 10 -17.37 -5.27 5.64
CA ILE A 10 -17.12 -6.72 5.54
C ILE A 10 -18.01 -7.47 6.54
N GLU A 11 -18.02 -7.06 7.81
CA GLU A 11 -18.86 -7.68 8.84
C GLU A 11 -20.36 -7.62 8.49
N GLN A 12 -20.81 -6.51 7.89
CA GLN A 12 -22.20 -6.39 7.44
C GLN A 12 -22.50 -7.35 6.28
N LEU A 13 -21.60 -7.48 5.30
CA LEU A 13 -21.76 -8.41 4.18
C LEU A 13 -21.77 -9.87 4.66
N GLU A 14 -20.89 -10.24 5.59
CA GLU A 14 -20.87 -11.56 6.21
C GLU A 14 -22.17 -11.86 6.96
N LYS A 15 -22.66 -10.92 7.78
CA LYS A 15 -23.95 -11.07 8.48
C LYS A 15 -25.11 -11.25 7.50
N ARG A 16 -25.10 -10.56 6.36
CA ARG A 16 -26.14 -10.70 5.31
C ARG A 16 -26.03 -12.07 4.62
N LEU A 17 -24.83 -12.54 4.33
CA LEU A 17 -24.59 -13.86 3.75
C LEU A 17 -25.04 -14.98 4.70
N GLN A 18 -24.73 -14.85 5.99
CA GLN A 18 -25.13 -15.81 7.02
C GLN A 18 -26.65 -15.86 7.19
N LYS A 19 -27.33 -14.70 7.17
CA LYS A 19 -28.80 -14.60 7.22
C LYS A 19 -29.48 -15.25 6.01
N LEU A 20 -28.82 -15.26 4.85
CA LEU A 20 -29.34 -15.89 3.63
C LEU A 20 -29.37 -17.42 3.75
N GLY A 21 -28.51 -18.01 4.60
CA GLY A 21 -28.45 -19.44 4.87
C GLY A 21 -27.97 -20.31 3.70
N GLU A 22 -27.51 -21.52 4.00
CA GLU A 22 -27.17 -22.55 3.01
C GLU A 22 -28.49 -23.20 2.56
N GLY A 23 -29.05 -22.75 1.42
CA GLY A 23 -30.32 -23.28 0.89
C GLY A 23 -31.36 -22.24 0.45
N SER A 24 -31.11 -20.94 0.62
CA SER A 24 -31.93 -19.91 -0.04
C SER A 24 -31.94 -20.11 -1.56
N ASP A 25 -33.14 -20.10 -2.15
CA ASP A 25 -33.39 -20.16 -3.61
C ASP A 25 -32.79 -18.96 -4.38
N ASP A 26 -32.40 -17.90 -3.68
CA ASP A 26 -31.80 -16.71 -4.27
C ASP A 26 -30.27 -16.86 -4.47
N ASP A 27 -29.89 -17.77 -5.37
CA ASP A 27 -28.51 -18.03 -5.75
C ASP A 27 -27.81 -16.79 -6.35
N ARG A 28 -28.58 -15.95 -7.03
CA ARG A 28 -28.10 -14.67 -7.60
C ARG A 28 -27.65 -13.73 -6.49
N LEU A 29 -28.49 -13.53 -5.47
CA LEU A 29 -28.14 -12.68 -4.33
C LEU A 29 -26.94 -13.22 -3.57
N ARG A 30 -26.86 -14.55 -3.37
CA ARG A 30 -25.70 -15.19 -2.72
C ARG A 30 -24.42 -14.89 -3.50
N LYS A 31 -24.40 -15.12 -4.81
CA LYS A 31 -23.25 -14.85 -5.66
C LYS A 31 -22.81 -13.39 -5.61
N SER A 32 -23.76 -12.46 -5.64
CA SER A 32 -23.48 -11.02 -5.54
C SER A 32 -22.89 -10.64 -4.18
N LEU A 33 -23.43 -11.16 -3.07
CA LEU A 33 -22.90 -10.91 -1.73
C LEU A 33 -21.49 -11.49 -1.55
N THR A 34 -21.25 -12.71 -2.03
CA THR A 34 -19.92 -13.33 -2.02
C THR A 34 -18.91 -12.53 -2.84
N GLY A 35 -19.31 -12.06 -4.03
CA GLY A 35 -18.47 -11.21 -4.86
C GLY A 35 -18.13 -9.88 -4.19
N ALA A 36 -19.14 -9.21 -3.61
CA ALA A 36 -18.95 -7.96 -2.88
C ALA A 36 -18.04 -8.14 -1.65
N LEU A 37 -18.18 -9.24 -0.92
CA LEU A 37 -17.33 -9.59 0.21
C LEU A 37 -15.88 -9.80 -0.25
N ALA A 38 -15.67 -10.60 -1.30
CA ALA A 38 -14.33 -10.85 -1.85
C ALA A 38 -13.64 -9.54 -2.28
N THR A 39 -14.37 -8.64 -2.95
CA THR A 39 -13.85 -7.32 -3.34
C THR A 39 -13.52 -6.45 -2.10
N ALA A 40 -14.41 -6.39 -1.11
CA ALA A 40 -14.17 -5.61 0.10
C ALA A 40 -12.94 -6.10 0.89
N THR A 41 -12.79 -7.42 1.02
CA THR A 41 -11.63 -8.05 1.68
C THR A 41 -10.34 -7.76 0.93
N LEU A 42 -10.33 -7.90 -0.41
CA LEU A 42 -9.15 -7.59 -1.22
C LEU A 42 -8.73 -6.12 -1.07
N ARG A 43 -9.69 -5.19 -1.06
CA ARG A 43 -9.41 -3.76 -0.87
C ARG A 43 -8.82 -3.46 0.51
N LEU A 44 -9.33 -4.11 1.56
CA LEU A 44 -8.81 -3.95 2.92
C LEU A 44 -7.38 -4.49 3.06
N ASP A 45 -7.10 -5.66 2.49
CA ASP A 45 -5.75 -6.24 2.46
C ASP A 45 -4.76 -5.33 1.72
N ASN A 46 -5.15 -4.82 0.55
CA ASN A 46 -4.34 -3.88 -0.22
C ASN A 46 -4.06 -2.58 0.55
N LEU A 47 -5.06 -2.04 1.25
CA LEU A 47 -4.88 -0.83 2.07
C LEU A 47 -3.86 -1.07 3.18
N ARG A 48 -3.97 -2.19 3.91
CA ARG A 48 -3.06 -2.52 5.01
C ARG A 48 -1.63 -2.75 4.54
N LYS A 49 -1.45 -3.44 3.42
CA LYS A 49 -0.15 -3.59 2.77
C LYS A 49 0.44 -2.24 2.38
N ALA A 50 -0.37 -1.36 1.78
CA ALA A 50 0.08 -0.01 1.42
C ALA A 50 0.51 0.80 2.65
N GLN A 51 -0.23 0.70 3.76
CA GLN A 51 0.14 1.36 5.01
C GLN A 51 1.44 0.84 5.60
N GLY A 52 1.61 -0.48 5.70
CA GLY A 52 2.85 -1.08 6.23
C GLY A 52 4.07 -0.75 5.37
N ASN A 53 3.91 -0.74 4.05
CA ASN A 53 4.98 -0.39 3.13
C ASN A 53 5.31 1.11 3.16
N ALA A 54 4.31 1.98 3.38
CA ALA A 54 4.56 3.41 3.56
C ALA A 54 5.39 3.68 4.82
N GLU A 55 5.06 3.02 5.94
CA GLU A 55 5.84 3.10 7.19
C GLU A 55 7.28 2.59 6.98
N TYR A 56 7.45 1.48 6.26
CA TYR A 56 8.79 0.98 5.92
C TYR A 56 9.59 1.99 5.11
N ILE A 57 9.01 2.59 4.07
CA ILE A 57 9.68 3.57 3.23
C ILE A 57 10.07 4.82 4.01
N GLU A 58 9.20 5.30 4.90
CA GLU A 58 9.49 6.45 5.75
C GLU A 58 10.73 6.19 6.63
N ILE A 59 10.78 5.03 7.30
CA ILE A 59 11.94 4.61 8.10
C ILE A 59 13.20 4.48 7.24
N GLU A 60 13.09 3.94 6.04
CA GLU A 60 14.23 3.77 5.12
C GLU A 60 14.77 5.10 4.58
N LEU A 61 13.89 6.05 4.30
CA LEU A 61 14.28 7.41 3.94
C LEU A 61 15.01 8.11 5.09
N ASP A 62 14.49 8.03 6.31
CA ASP A 62 15.15 8.57 7.52
C ASP A 62 16.53 7.94 7.71
N ARG A 63 16.64 6.62 7.51
CA ARG A 63 17.92 5.89 7.59
C ARG A 63 18.91 6.37 6.54
N ILE A 64 18.47 6.59 5.30
CA ILE A 64 19.31 7.09 4.20
C ILE A 64 19.76 8.52 4.52
N GLU A 65 18.88 9.39 4.99
CA GLU A 65 19.21 10.77 5.39
C GLU A 65 20.27 10.79 6.49
N ALA A 66 20.09 9.98 7.54
CA ALA A 66 21.07 9.87 8.63
C ALA A 66 22.45 9.42 8.12
N LYS A 67 22.51 8.47 7.18
CA LYS A 67 23.77 8.02 6.56
C LYS A 67 24.42 9.14 5.74
N ILE A 68 23.64 9.93 5.00
CA ILE A 68 24.13 11.06 4.22
C ILE A 68 24.71 12.15 5.14
N LEU A 69 24.03 12.47 6.24
CA LEU A 69 24.53 13.43 7.24
C LEU A 69 25.84 12.94 7.86
N ALA A 70 25.90 11.68 8.30
CA ALA A 70 27.12 11.09 8.83
C ALA A 70 28.27 11.12 7.82
N LEU A 71 27.98 10.85 6.54
CA LEU A 71 28.97 10.99 5.46
C LEU A 71 29.48 12.42 5.29
N SER A 72 28.59 13.41 5.35
CA SER A 72 28.96 14.82 5.29
C SER A 72 29.88 15.20 6.44
N GLU A 73 29.56 14.78 7.67
CA GLU A 73 30.38 15.02 8.87
C GLU A 73 31.74 14.31 8.78
N MET A 74 31.77 13.05 8.33
CA MET A 74 33.00 12.28 8.17
C MET A 74 33.90 12.82 7.05
N SER A 75 33.33 13.33 5.96
CA SER A 75 34.09 13.90 4.84
C SER A 75 34.86 15.17 5.26
N VAL A 76 34.39 15.87 6.30
CA VAL A 76 35.10 17.01 6.89
C VAL A 76 36.26 16.56 7.79
N ASN A 77 36.09 15.42 8.50
CA ASN A 77 37.05 14.95 9.51
C ASN A 77 38.03 13.88 8.99
N ASN A 78 37.77 13.24 7.85
CA ASN A 78 38.56 12.13 7.33
C ASN A 78 38.62 12.16 5.78
N GLN A 79 39.81 12.29 5.22
CA GLN A 79 40.05 12.51 3.79
C GLN A 79 40.38 11.25 2.99
N SER A 80 40.19 10.03 3.53
CA SER A 80 40.47 8.81 2.77
C SER A 80 39.43 8.65 1.64
N PRO A 81 39.83 8.77 0.36
CA PRO A 81 38.89 8.73 -0.76
C PRO A 81 38.21 7.35 -0.91
N ASP A 82 38.92 6.27 -0.54
CA ASP A 82 38.43 4.90 -0.60
C ASP A 82 37.28 4.66 0.40
N PHE A 83 37.39 5.27 1.59
CA PHE A 83 36.34 5.19 2.59
C PHE A 83 35.09 5.96 2.16
N ILE A 84 35.24 7.18 1.65
CA ILE A 84 34.12 7.99 1.16
C ILE A 84 33.41 7.28 -0.01
N THR A 85 34.18 6.70 -0.94
CA THR A 85 33.63 5.96 -2.09
C THR A 85 32.77 4.77 -1.65
N SER A 86 33.27 3.92 -0.76
CA SER A 86 32.51 2.74 -0.30
C SER A 86 31.23 3.09 0.47
N GLN A 87 31.22 4.22 1.18
CA GLN A 87 30.04 4.70 1.89
C GLN A 87 29.00 5.32 0.95
N VAL A 88 29.44 6.02 -0.10
CA VAL A 88 28.55 6.51 -1.16
C VAL A 88 27.89 5.33 -1.89
N ASP A 89 28.64 4.28 -2.20
CA ASP A 89 28.10 3.05 -2.79
C ASP A 89 27.04 2.41 -1.89
N ALA A 90 27.27 2.38 -0.57
CA ALA A 90 26.30 1.86 0.40
C ALA A 90 25.00 2.69 0.48
N VAL A 91 25.09 4.01 0.33
CA VAL A 91 23.92 4.89 0.24
C VAL A 91 23.18 4.66 -1.08
N ALA A 92 23.90 4.60 -2.20
CA ALA A 92 23.31 4.35 -3.52
C ALA A 92 22.59 3.00 -3.57
N ALA A 93 23.15 1.95 -2.97
CA ALA A 93 22.50 0.65 -2.85
C ALA A 93 21.20 0.72 -2.05
N GLY A 94 21.18 1.45 -0.92
CA GLY A 94 19.97 1.65 -0.12
C GLY A 94 18.89 2.45 -0.87
N MET A 95 19.29 3.46 -1.66
CA MET A 95 18.37 4.21 -2.52
C MET A 95 17.74 3.32 -3.58
N ALA A 96 18.52 2.46 -4.24
CA ALA A 96 18.01 1.53 -5.26
C ALA A 96 17.04 0.49 -4.67
N GLU A 97 17.32 0.00 -3.47
CA GLU A 97 16.40 -0.89 -2.74
C GLU A 97 15.08 -0.18 -2.40
N THR A 98 15.15 1.06 -1.92
CA THR A 98 13.98 1.89 -1.61
C THR A 98 13.15 2.19 -2.87
N GLU A 99 13.80 2.51 -3.99
CA GLU A 99 13.14 2.70 -5.29
C GLU A 99 12.41 1.42 -5.75
N SER A 100 13.04 0.25 -5.59
CA SER A 100 12.40 -1.03 -5.91
C SER A 100 11.16 -1.28 -5.05
N ALA A 101 11.23 -0.98 -3.76
CA ALA A 101 10.08 -1.10 -2.84
C ALA A 101 8.92 -0.16 -3.24
N ILE A 102 9.24 1.08 -3.63
CA ILE A 102 8.25 2.05 -4.16
C ILE A 102 7.61 1.53 -5.44
N LYS A 103 8.39 0.91 -6.33
CA LYS A 103 7.88 0.35 -7.59
C LYS A 103 6.95 -0.84 -7.37
N GLU A 104 7.29 -1.73 -6.44
CA GLU A 104 6.45 -2.86 -6.04
C GLU A 104 5.13 -2.39 -5.44
N LEU A 105 5.17 -1.34 -4.61
CA LEU A 105 3.98 -0.67 -4.08
C LEU A 105 3.03 -0.18 -5.18
N ASN A 106 3.58 0.53 -6.17
CA ASN A 106 2.78 1.04 -7.30
C ASN A 106 2.13 -0.09 -8.10
N TYR A 107 2.83 -1.23 -8.24
CA TYR A 107 2.31 -2.42 -8.91
C TYR A 107 1.17 -3.09 -8.13
N ILE A 108 1.36 -3.32 -6.83
CA ILE A 108 0.37 -4.01 -5.97
C ILE A 108 -0.90 -3.17 -5.80
N THR A 109 -0.75 -1.86 -5.63
CA THR A 109 -1.88 -0.95 -5.39
C THR A 109 -2.60 -0.53 -6.66
N GLY A 110 -1.98 -0.72 -7.83
CA GLY A 110 -2.50 -0.27 -9.13
C GLY A 110 -2.55 1.27 -9.28
N LEU A 111 -2.02 2.01 -8.31
CA LEU A 111 -2.11 3.47 -8.21
C LEU A 111 -1.23 4.22 -9.23
N GLY A 112 -0.32 3.52 -9.91
CA GLY A 112 0.60 4.11 -10.89
C GLY A 112 -0.07 4.64 -12.17
N GLU A 113 -1.30 4.20 -12.50
CA GLU A 113 -1.99 4.57 -13.75
C GLU A 113 -3.46 5.00 -13.57
N THR A 114 -4.07 4.91 -12.37
CA THR A 114 -5.54 5.03 -12.20
C THR A 114 -6.03 6.20 -11.34
N LEU A 115 -5.16 7.13 -10.93
CA LEU A 115 -5.58 8.24 -10.05
C LEU A 115 -6.23 9.44 -10.74
N GLU A 116 -6.39 9.46 -12.07
CA GLU A 116 -6.95 10.65 -12.75
C GLU A 116 -8.48 10.73 -12.79
N GLU A 117 -9.25 9.65 -12.56
CA GLU A 117 -10.71 9.77 -12.59
C GLU A 117 -11.44 8.79 -11.67
N ALA A 118 -12.33 9.33 -10.84
CA ALA A 118 -13.28 8.51 -10.08
C ALA A 118 -14.14 7.67 -11.06
N PRO A 119 -14.38 6.38 -10.79
CA PRO A 119 -15.17 5.53 -11.68
C PRO A 119 -16.54 6.15 -11.98
N SER A 120 -16.89 6.25 -13.26
CA SER A 120 -18.11 6.92 -13.75
C SER A 120 -19.43 6.37 -13.18
N ILE A 121 -19.41 5.20 -12.55
CA ILE A 121 -20.55 4.63 -11.82
C ILE A 121 -20.92 5.45 -10.57
N LEU A 122 -19.98 6.21 -10.01
CA LEU A 122 -20.23 7.14 -8.90
C LEU A 122 -20.80 8.49 -9.39
N SER A 123 -20.65 8.79 -10.68
CA SER A 123 -21.17 10.01 -11.31
C SER A 123 -22.64 9.89 -11.71
N ARG A 124 -23.23 8.70 -11.60
CA ARG A 124 -24.57 8.40 -12.08
C ARG A 124 -25.49 7.99 -10.94
N GLU A 125 -25.85 8.96 -10.09
CA GLU A 125 -27.22 9.11 -9.55
C GLU A 125 -27.30 10.36 -8.67
N LEU A 126 -27.98 11.40 -9.19
CA LEU A 126 -28.90 12.30 -8.49
C LEU A 126 -29.58 13.15 -9.57
N ALA A 127 -30.55 12.56 -10.26
CA ALA A 127 -31.56 13.25 -11.06
C ALA A 127 -32.93 12.68 -10.69
#